data_AF-A0A923WHD3-F1
#
_entry.id   AF-A0A923WHD3-F1
#
_cell.length_a   1.000
_cell.length_b   1.000
_cell.length_c   1.000
_cell.angle_alpha   90.00
_cell.angle_beta   90.00
_cell.angle_gamma   90.00
#
_symmetry.space_group_name_H-M   'P 1'
#
loop_
_entity.id
_entity.type
_entity.pdbx_description
1 polymer ?
#
loop_
_entity_poly.entity_id
_entity_poly.type
_entity_poly.pdbx_seq_one_letter_code
_entity_poly.pdbx_strand_id
1 'polypeptide(L)'
;MIKKHIPNALTCINLAFGFWGILLIVNGKAAEASYCIGAALIVDFFDGFVARLLHVSSPIGKELDSLADVVSFGVLPGIMLTYMIAANTTQIEYAQIFGHSLFEKSVFSFL
;
A
#
# COMPACT_ATOMS: atom_id res chain seq x y z
N MET A 1 -20.87 4.91 20.63
CA MET A 1 -20.17 5.71 19.61
C MET A 1 -18.86 5.08 19.10
N ILE A 2 -18.01 4.48 19.96
CA ILE A 2 -16.68 3.95 19.55
C ILE A 2 -16.73 2.74 18.59
N LYS A 3 -17.74 1.86 18.69
CA LYS A 3 -17.80 0.61 17.89
C LYS A 3 -17.84 0.81 16.37
N LYS A 4 -18.21 2.01 15.90
CA LYS A 4 -18.31 2.31 14.46
C LYS A 4 -16.98 2.67 13.80
N HIS A 5 -15.95 3.00 14.58
CA HIS A 5 -14.66 3.44 14.06
C HIS A 5 -13.62 2.32 13.98
N ILE A 6 -13.92 1.13 14.53
CA ILE A 6 -13.01 -0.01 14.54
C ILE A 6 -12.72 -0.52 13.12
N PRO A 7 -13.73 -0.73 12.24
CA PRO A 7 -13.46 -1.13 10.86
C PRO A 7 -12.63 -0.07 10.13
N ASN A 8 -13.04 1.20 10.21
CA ASN A 8 -12.32 2.29 9.53
C ASN A 8 -10.86 2.43 9.99
N ALA A 9 -10.56 2.15 11.27
CA ALA A 9 -9.18 2.16 11.77
C ALA A 9 -8.34 1.03 11.16
N LEU A 10 -8.93 -0.16 10.98
CA LEU A 10 -8.28 -1.27 10.30
C LEU A 10 -8.08 -0.95 8.80
N THR A 11 -9.06 -0.31 8.14
CA THR A 11 -8.90 0.17 6.77
C THR A 11 -7.76 1.19 6.63
N CYS A 12 -7.60 2.11 7.59
CA CYS A 12 -6.45 3.01 7.63
C CYS A 12 -5.12 2.27 7.78
N ILE A 13 -5.10 1.15 8.51
CA ILE A 13 -3.91 0.31 8.65
C ILE A 13 -3.61 -0.42 7.33
N ASN A 14 -4.62 -0.94 6.62
CA ASN A 14 -4.47 -1.46 5.24
C ASN A 14 -3.83 -0.38 4.35
N LEU A 15 -4.39 0.82 4.32
CA LEU A 15 -3.87 1.95 3.55
C LEU A 15 -2.41 2.29 3.93
N ALA A 16 -2.06 2.25 5.22
CA ALA A 16 -0.70 2.49 5.69
C ALA A 16 0.29 1.44 5.17
N PHE A 17 -0.11 0.15 5.14
CA PHE A 17 0.71 -0.90 4.53
C PHE A 17 0.89 -0.69 3.02
N GLY A 18 -0.16 -0.26 2.31
CA GLY A 18 -0.06 0.11 0.89
C GLY A 18 0.95 1.23 0.66
N PHE A 19 0.85 2.33 1.40
CA PHE A 19 1.80 3.44 1.32
C PHE A 19 3.23 3.04 1.69
N TRP A 20 3.41 2.27 2.75
CA TRP A 20 4.74 1.82 3.16
C TRP A 20 5.38 0.89 2.14
N GLY A 21 4.59 -0.01 1.54
CA GLY A 21 5.03 -0.85 0.45
C GLY A 21 5.48 -0.05 -0.77
N ILE A 22 4.78 1.06 -1.10
CA ILE A 22 5.16 1.97 -2.19
C ILE A 22 6.53 2.61 -1.88
N LEU A 23 6.77 3.02 -0.64
CA LEU A 23 8.09 3.54 -0.25
C LEU A 23 9.17 2.48 -0.39
N LEU A 24 8.91 1.23 0.02
CA LEU A 24 9.87 0.14 -0.08
C LEU A 24 10.23 -0.19 -1.54
N ILE A 25 9.23 -0.30 -2.43
CA ILE A 25 9.49 -0.61 -3.84
C ILE A 25 10.27 0.51 -4.54
N VAL A 26 9.99 1.78 -4.22
CA VAL A 26 10.75 2.94 -4.73
C VAL A 26 12.20 2.95 -4.23
N ASN A 27 12.46 2.39 -3.04
CA ASN A 27 13.82 2.19 -2.51
C ASN A 27 14.47 0.88 -2.98
N GLY A 28 13.91 0.20 -3.98
CA GLY A 28 14.45 -1.06 -4.53
C GLY A 28 14.22 -2.29 -3.65
N LYS A 29 13.49 -2.15 -2.54
CA LYS A 29 13.18 -3.23 -1.57
C LYS A 29 11.92 -3.98 -1.96
N ALA A 30 11.98 -4.64 -3.12
CA ALA A 30 10.82 -5.31 -3.72
C ALA A 30 10.31 -6.50 -2.88
N ALA A 31 11.21 -7.24 -2.23
CA ALA A 31 10.83 -8.35 -1.37
C ALA A 31 10.04 -7.86 -0.14
N GLU A 32 10.52 -6.80 0.50
CA GLU A 32 9.86 -6.20 1.66
C GLU A 32 8.51 -5.57 1.28
N ALA A 33 8.43 -4.92 0.11
CA ALA A 33 7.17 -4.41 -0.42
C ALA A 33 6.13 -5.52 -0.61
N SER A 34 6.54 -6.73 -1.01
CA SER A 34 5.64 -7.88 -1.16
C SER A 34 5.06 -8.35 0.18
N TYR A 35 5.83 -8.28 1.27
CA TYR A 35 5.32 -8.56 2.61
C TYR A 35 4.27 -7.53 3.03
N CYS A 36 4.40 -6.27 2.62
CA CYS A 36 3.38 -5.25 2.88
C CYS A 36 2.06 -5.54 2.18
N ILE A 37 2.08 -6.06 0.94
CA ILE A 37 0.86 -6.50 0.24
C ILE A 37 0.19 -7.64 1.02
N GLY A 38 0.96 -8.62 1.47
CA GLY A 38 0.44 -9.72 2.29
C GLY A 38 -0.17 -9.24 3.61
N ALA A 39 0.50 -8.31 4.29
CA ALA A 39 -0.01 -7.71 5.53
C ALA A 39 -1.30 -6.90 5.27
N ALA A 40 -1.35 -6.10 4.20
CA ALA A 40 -2.53 -5.37 3.78
C ALA A 40 -3.73 -6.31 3.56
N LEU A 41 -3.52 -7.44 2.89
CA LEU A 41 -4.56 -8.45 2.63
C LEU A 41 -5.12 -9.08 3.91
N ILE A 42 -4.26 -9.32 4.90
CA ILE A 42 -4.70 -9.82 6.20
C ILE A 42 -5.59 -8.78 6.91
N VAL A 43 -5.18 -7.50 6.88
CA VAL A 43 -5.91 -6.42 7.56
C VAL A 43 -7.25 -6.12 6.87
N ASP A 44 -7.29 -6.15 5.54
CA ASP A 44 -8.48 -6.03 4.71
C ASP A 44 -9.50 -7.17 4.95
N PHE A 45 -8.99 -8.37 5.22
CA PHE A 45 -9.89 -9.44 5.65
C PHE A 45 -10.52 -9.13 7.02
N PHE A 46 -9.75 -8.53 7.93
CA PHE A 46 -10.22 -8.22 9.28
C PHE A 46 -11.19 -7.04 9.34
N ASP A 47 -10.99 -5.96 8.59
CA ASP A 47 -11.93 -4.83 8.61
C ASP A 47 -13.30 -5.20 8.02
N GLY A 48 -13.32 -5.97 6.93
CA GLY A 48 -14.51 -6.55 6.34
C GLY A 48 -15.20 -7.55 7.27
N PHE A 49 -14.43 -8.37 8.00
CA PHE A 49 -14.97 -9.29 9.00
C PHE A 49 -15.59 -8.55 10.19
N VAL A 50 -14.89 -7.55 10.74
CA VAL A 50 -15.35 -6.75 11.88
C VAL A 50 -16.56 -5.89 11.52
N ALA A 51 -16.61 -5.32 10.31
CA ALA A 51 -17.77 -4.57 9.82
C ALA A 51 -19.03 -5.45 9.74
N ARG A 52 -18.89 -6.69 9.24
CA ARG A 52 -20.00 -7.66 9.19
C ARG A 52 -20.44 -8.09 10.59
N LEU A 53 -19.49 -8.40 11.48
CA LEU A 53 -19.79 -8.86 12.84
C LEU A 53 -20.49 -7.79 13.68
N LEU A 54 -20.12 -6.52 13.50
CA LEU A 54 -20.70 -5.40 14.26
C LEU A 54 -21.99 -4.85 13.64
N HIS A 55 -22.40 -5.31 12.45
CA HIS A 55 -23.48 -4.72 11.65
C HIS A 55 -23.35 -3.19 11.49
N VAL A 56 -22.11 -2.70 11.44
CA VAL A 56 -21.84 -1.28 11.24
C VAL A 56 -21.20 -1.10 9.87
N SER A 57 -21.97 -0.54 8.96
CA SER A 57 -21.46 0.03 7.70
C SER A 57 -21.68 1.54 7.72
N SER A 58 -20.63 2.32 7.47
CA SER A 58 -20.75 3.77 7.24
C SER A 58 -20.45 4.08 5.78
N PRO A 59 -21.14 5.06 5.15
CA PRO A 59 -20.84 5.45 3.77
C PRO A 59 -19.39 5.88 3.58
N ILE A 60 -18.84 6.63 4.53
CA ILE A 60 -17.45 7.08 4.52
C ILE A 60 -16.45 5.92 4.66
N GLY A 61 -16.78 4.91 5.46
CA GLY A 61 -15.94 3.72 5.63
C GLY A 61 -15.84 2.93 4.32
N LYS A 62 -16.94 2.85 3.56
CA LYS A 62 -16.95 2.18 2.26
C LYS A 62 -16.09 2.88 1.20
N GLU A 63 -16.10 4.22 1.18
CA GLU A 63 -15.22 4.96 0.27
C GLU A 63 -13.74 4.84 0.68
N LEU A 64 -13.47 4.83 2.00
CA LEU A 64 -12.12 4.65 2.53
C LEU A 64 -11.57 3.25 2.23
N ASP A 65 -12.42 2.21 2.33
CA ASP A 65 -12.15 0.82 1.98
C ASP A 65 -11.72 0.71 0.51
N SER A 66 -12.55 1.25 -0.39
CA SER A 66 -12.22 1.33 -1.81
C SER A 66 -10.92 2.09 -2.09
N LEU A 67 -10.62 3.15 -1.33
CA LEU A 67 -9.37 3.90 -1.50
C LEU A 67 -8.17 3.07 -1.04
N ALA A 68 -8.28 2.40 0.11
CA ALA A 68 -7.24 1.51 0.64
C ALA A 68 -6.96 0.36 -0.33
N ASP A 69 -8.00 -0.27 -0.87
CA ASP A 69 -7.87 -1.33 -1.87
C ASP A 69 -7.14 -0.89 -3.13
N VAL A 70 -7.50 0.29 -3.66
CA VAL A 70 -6.83 0.83 -4.85
C VAL A 70 -5.36 1.06 -4.57
N VAL A 71 -4.99 1.57 -3.40
CA VAL A 71 -3.57 1.83 -3.06
C VAL A 71 -2.81 0.52 -2.81
N SER A 72 -3.33 -0.37 -1.97
CA SER A 72 -2.65 -1.59 -1.52
C SER A 72 -2.62 -2.69 -2.58
N PHE A 73 -3.69 -2.85 -3.36
CA PHE A 73 -3.84 -3.94 -4.34
C PHE A 73 -3.85 -3.48 -5.80
N GLY A 74 -4.06 -2.19 -6.06
CA GLY A 74 -3.94 -1.61 -7.40
C GLY A 74 -2.57 -0.98 -7.63
N VAL A 75 -2.30 0.11 -6.92
CA VAL A 75 -1.14 0.99 -7.15
C VAL A 75 0.16 0.28 -6.78
N LEU A 76 0.28 -0.27 -5.57
CA LEU A 76 1.50 -0.93 -5.12
C LEU A 76 1.91 -2.11 -6.04
N PRO A 77 1.03 -3.09 -6.36
CA PRO A 77 1.37 -4.15 -7.29
C PRO A 77 1.62 -3.65 -8.72
N GLY A 78 0.89 -2.63 -9.17
CA GLY A 78 1.09 -2.03 -10.50
C GLY A 78 2.47 -1.40 -10.67
N ILE A 79 2.93 -0.68 -9.64
CA ILE A 79 4.29 -0.15 -9.56
C ILE A 79 5.29 -1.32 -9.57
N MET A 80 5.09 -2.32 -8.70
CA MET A 80 5.98 -3.48 -8.62
C MET A 80 6.15 -4.17 -9.98
N LEU A 81 5.05 -4.46 -10.67
CA LEU A 81 5.05 -5.09 -12.00
C LEU A 81 5.76 -4.23 -13.05
N THR A 82 5.52 -2.93 -13.05
CA THR A 82 6.17 -1.99 -13.99
C THR A 82 7.69 -2.07 -13.88
N TYR A 83 8.20 -2.12 -12.65
CA TYR A 83 9.63 -2.26 -12.44
C TYR A 83 10.14 -3.65 -12.82
N MET A 84 9.34 -4.72 -12.66
CA MET A 84 9.77 -6.09 -13.02
C MET A 84 10.04 -6.15 -14.52
N ILE A 85 9.12 -5.57 -15.29
CA ILE A 85 9.21 -5.48 -16.74
C ILE A 85 10.39 -4.60 -17.15
N ALA A 86 10.57 -3.44 -16.50
CA ALA A 86 11.67 -2.53 -16.80
C ALA A 86 13.04 -3.16 -16.52
N ALA A 87 13.21 -3.82 -15.37
CA ALA A 87 14.46 -4.51 -14.99
C ALA A 87 14.81 -5.61 -15.99
N ASN A 88 13.82 -6.42 -16.41
CA ASN A 88 14.02 -7.48 -17.40
C ASN A 88 14.38 -6.90 -18.79
N THR A 89 13.70 -5.83 -19.22
CA THR A 89 13.91 -5.23 -20.56
C THR A 89 15.26 -4.53 -20.66
N THR A 90 15.68 -3.81 -19.61
CA THR A 90 16.91 -3.01 -19.62
C THR A 90 18.13 -3.75 -19.10
N GLN A 91 17.95 -4.92 -18.47
CA GLN A 91 19.00 -5.65 -17.73
C GLN A 91 19.62 -4.80 -16.59
N ILE A 92 18.94 -3.73 -16.16
CA ILE A 92 19.32 -2.89 -15.03
C ILE A 92 18.66 -3.46 -13.77
N GLU A 93 19.44 -3.64 -12.70
CA GLU A 93 18.91 -4.10 -11.44
C GLU A 93 17.89 -3.11 -10.85
N TYR A 94 16.88 -3.65 -10.19
CA TYR A 94 15.82 -2.91 -9.50
C TYR A 94 16.30 -1.72 -8.67
N ALA A 95 17.39 -1.92 -7.90
CA ALA A 95 17.96 -0.90 -7.03
C ALA A 95 18.55 0.30 -7.82
N GLN A 96 18.96 0.08 -9.07
CA GLN A 96 19.57 1.10 -9.92
C GLN A 96 18.57 1.88 -10.76
N ILE A 97 17.36 1.34 -10.99
CA ILE A 97 16.29 2.03 -11.74
C ILE A 97 15.90 3.36 -11.05
N PHE A 98 16.03 3.46 -9.72
CA PHE A 98 15.75 4.67 -8.95
C PHE A 98 16.97 5.36 -8.33
N GLY A 99 18.15 4.74 -8.40
CA GLY A 99 19.39 5.26 -7.82
C GLY A 99 19.89 6.58 -8.43
N HIS A 100 19.25 7.12 -9.48
CA HIS A 100 19.76 8.29 -10.18
C HIS A 100 19.18 9.66 -9.80
N SER A 101 18.02 9.83 -9.13
CA SER A 101 17.59 11.24 -8.88
C SER A 101 16.35 11.58 -8.05
N LEU A 102 15.36 10.71 -7.79
CA LEU A 102 14.03 11.25 -7.42
C LEU A 102 13.76 11.37 -5.92
N PHE A 103 14.22 10.44 -5.07
CA PHE A 103 13.77 10.40 -3.67
C PHE A 103 14.64 11.22 -2.71
N GLU A 104 15.97 11.16 -2.87
CA GLU A 104 16.90 11.87 -1.99
C GLU A 104 16.76 13.41 -2.11
N LYS A 105 16.36 13.91 -3.27
CA LYS A 105 16.20 15.36 -3.53
C LYS A 105 14.79 15.91 -3.31
N SER A 106 13.73 15.09 -3.34
CA SER A 106 12.36 15.62 -3.31
C SER A 106 11.72 15.58 -1.92
N VAL A 107 11.93 14.54 -1.13
CA VAL A 107 11.22 14.40 0.17
C VAL A 107 11.96 15.12 1.30
N PHE A 108 13.30 15.09 1.30
CA PHE A 108 14.12 15.79 2.29
C PHE A 108 14.40 17.26 1.96
N SER A 109 14.03 17.74 0.76
CA SER A 109 14.14 19.17 0.42
C SER A 109 12.90 19.98 0.80
N PHE A 110 11.79 19.33 1.17
CA PHE A 110 10.54 19.98 1.58
C PHE A 110 10.31 19.92 3.11
N LEU A 111 11.25 19.32 3.87
CA LEU A 111 11.35 19.37 5.33
C LEU A 111 12.62 20.12 5.71
#